data_AF-A0A2G2FY38-F1
#
_entry.id   AF-A0A2G2FY38-F1
#
_cell.length_a   1.000
_cell.length_b   1.000
_cell.length_c   1.000
_cell.angle_alpha   90.00
_cell.angle_beta   90.00
_cell.angle_gamma   90.00
#
_symmetry.space_group_name_H-M   'P 1'
#
loop_
_entity.id
_entity.type
_entity.pdbx_description
1 polymer ?
#
loop_
_entity_poly.entity_id
_entity_poly.type
_entity_poly.pdbx_seq_one_letter_code
_entity_poly.pdbx_strand_id
1 'polypeptide(L)'
;MSHVKKYANIQNELPELQEVLLEAIQSEFLEIQSVEKQCEKYQGACEKIKDLDKAHFVVYSKYIKKSDHRYEKFIFLDEHGHEVCNVSGQEMELYGLLGPCMNLELSKEYQEAASHLA
;
A
#
# COMPACT_ATOMS: atom_id res chain seq x y z
N MET A 1 -25.17 -0.40 3.75
CA MET A 1 -24.32 -0.13 4.92
C MET A 1 -23.38 0.99 4.52
N SER A 2 -23.32 2.09 5.27
CA SER A 2 -22.35 3.15 4.98
C SER A 2 -20.95 2.58 5.21
N HIS A 3 -20.16 2.42 4.14
CA HIS A 3 -18.76 2.04 4.29
C HIS A 3 -18.04 3.16 5.04
N VAL A 4 -17.59 2.85 6.26
CA VAL A 4 -16.77 3.76 7.05
C VAL A 4 -15.41 3.84 6.36
N LYS A 5 -15.04 5.02 5.87
CA LYS A 5 -13.75 5.25 5.21
C LYS A 5 -12.61 5.04 6.20
N LYS A 6 -11.65 4.18 5.89
CA LYS A 6 -10.46 3.94 6.71
C LYS A 6 -9.62 5.20 6.98
N TYR A 7 -9.27 5.96 5.95
CA TYR A 7 -8.37 7.12 6.06
C TYR A 7 -9.10 8.45 5.83
N ALA A 8 -8.82 9.45 6.65
CA ALA A 8 -9.44 10.78 6.56
C ALA A 8 -8.81 11.65 5.46
N ASN A 9 -7.50 11.51 5.21
CA ASN A 9 -6.72 12.44 4.40
C ASN A 9 -6.09 11.83 3.13
N ILE A 10 -6.35 10.56 2.81
CA ILE A 10 -5.66 9.87 1.70
C ILE A 10 -5.80 10.58 0.34
N GLN A 11 -6.92 11.26 0.07
CA GLN A 11 -7.11 12.01 -1.18
C GLN A 11 -6.31 13.32 -1.21
N ASN A 12 -5.95 13.86 -0.04
CA ASN A 12 -5.10 15.04 0.07
C ASN A 12 -3.62 14.64 -0.06
N GLU A 13 -3.23 13.52 0.54
CA GLU A 13 -1.86 12.99 0.49
C GLU A 13 -1.53 12.36 -0.87
N LEU A 14 -2.49 11.66 -1.46
CA LEU A 14 -2.35 10.95 -2.74
C LEU A 14 -3.40 11.46 -3.74
N PRO A 15 -3.28 12.71 -4.21
CA PRO A 15 -4.28 13.33 -5.08
C PRO A 15 -4.40 12.65 -6.45
N GLU A 16 -3.36 11.94 -6.90
CA GLU A 16 -3.32 11.23 -8.18
C GLU A 16 -3.68 9.75 -8.06
N LEU A 17 -4.06 9.29 -6.86
CA LEU A 17 -4.47 7.91 -6.64
C LEU A 17 -5.73 7.59 -7.46
N GLN A 18 -5.65 6.53 -8.26
CA GLN A 18 -6.77 6.05 -9.04
C GLN A 18 -7.98 5.74 -8.14
N GLU A 19 -9.17 6.17 -8.56
CA GLU A 19 -10.41 6.04 -7.77
C GLU A 19 -10.68 4.60 -7.33
N VAL A 20 -10.42 3.62 -8.21
CA VAL A 20 -10.59 2.19 -7.89
C VAL A 20 -9.66 1.73 -6.75
N LEU A 21 -8.42 2.21 -6.71
CA LEU A 21 -7.48 1.88 -5.64
C LEU A 21 -7.86 2.59 -4.34
N LEU A 22 -8.26 3.86 -4.44
CA LEU A 22 -8.78 4.62 -3.32
C LEU A 22 -9.96 3.91 -2.65
N GLU A 23 -10.96 3.50 -3.42
CA GLU A 23 -12.14 2.78 -2.91
C GLU A 23 -11.75 1.44 -2.28
N ALA A 24 -10.86 0.68 -2.93
CA ALA A 24 -10.38 -0.60 -2.42
C ALA A 24 -9.60 -0.47 -1.11
N ILE A 25 -8.78 0.58 -0.96
CA ILE A 25 -8.04 0.88 0.29
C ILE A 25 -9.01 1.34 1.38
N GLN A 26 -9.93 2.25 1.04
CA GLN A 26 -10.90 2.81 1.98
C GLN A 26 -11.90 1.78 2.51
N SER A 27 -12.18 0.73 1.72
CA SER A 27 -13.02 -0.42 2.09
C SER A 27 -12.23 -1.56 2.74
N GLU A 28 -10.93 -1.37 3.01
CA GLU A 28 -10.00 -2.37 3.55
C GLU A 28 -9.75 -3.61 2.68
N PHE A 29 -10.26 -3.64 1.44
CA PHE A 29 -10.01 -4.73 0.52
C PHE A 29 -8.51 -4.81 0.15
N LEU A 30 -7.88 -3.65 -0.01
CA LEU A 30 -6.44 -3.51 -0.17
C LEU A 30 -5.83 -2.75 1.02
N GLU A 31 -4.54 -2.95 1.21
CA GLU A 31 -3.71 -2.25 2.18
C GLU A 31 -2.69 -1.39 1.45
N ILE A 32 -2.32 -0.27 2.07
CA ILE A 32 -1.27 0.63 1.58
C ILE A 32 -0.22 0.81 2.67
N GLN A 33 1.05 0.66 2.29
CA GLN A 33 2.19 0.89 3.17
C GLN A 33 3.28 1.68 2.47
N SER A 34 4.12 2.36 3.26
CA SER A 34 5.29 3.06 2.72
C SER A 34 6.36 2.05 2.36
N VAL A 35 7.21 2.40 1.40
CA VAL A 35 8.38 1.58 1.04
C VAL A 35 9.57 1.96 1.92
N GLU A 36 10.17 0.97 2.59
CA GLU A 36 11.39 1.16 3.37
C GLU A 36 12.61 1.23 2.44
N LYS A 37 13.02 2.44 2.08
CA LYS A 37 14.09 2.68 1.10
C LYS A 37 15.48 2.35 1.62
N GLN A 38 15.67 2.26 2.93
CA GLN A 38 16.98 1.97 3.53
C GLN A 38 17.27 0.47 3.65
N CYS A 39 16.29 -0.41 3.39
CA CYS A 39 16.53 -1.85 3.50
C CYS A 39 17.29 -2.40 2.28
N GLU A 40 18.15 -3.38 2.51
CA GLU A 40 18.94 -4.04 1.47
C GLU A 40 18.05 -4.69 0.39
N LYS A 41 16.86 -5.17 0.77
CA LYS A 41 15.90 -5.75 -0.17
C LYS A 41 15.42 -4.74 -1.20
N TYR A 42 15.06 -3.53 -0.78
CA TYR A 42 14.63 -2.47 -1.69
C TYR A 42 15.76 -2.04 -2.61
N GLN A 43 16.95 -1.85 -2.06
CA GLN A 43 18.13 -1.45 -2.84
C GLN A 43 18.46 -2.49 -3.91
N GLY A 44 18.50 -3.78 -3.54
CA GLY A 44 18.75 -4.86 -4.49
C GLY A 44 17.61 -5.08 -5.49
N ALA A 45 16.38 -4.71 -5.16
CA ALA A 45 15.25 -4.76 -6.08
C ALA A 45 15.29 -3.60 -7.11
N CYS A 46 15.70 -2.40 -6.70
CA CYS A 46 15.85 -1.25 -7.59
C CYS A 46 16.88 -1.50 -8.71
N GLU A 47 17.87 -2.36 -8.49
CA GLU A 47 18.83 -2.76 -9.52
C GLU A 47 18.19 -3.60 -10.65
N LYS A 48 17.06 -4.25 -10.38
CA LYS A 48 16.43 -5.24 -11.28
C LYS A 48 15.11 -4.77 -11.84
N ILE A 49 14.37 -3.99 -11.06
CA ILE A 49 13.01 -3.56 -11.37
C ILE A 49 13.05 -2.09 -11.75
N LYS A 50 12.73 -1.84 -13.02
CA LYS A 50 12.71 -0.50 -13.57
C LYS A 50 11.69 0.37 -12.81
N ASP A 51 12.08 1.61 -12.57
CA ASP A 51 11.27 2.67 -11.96
C ASP A 51 10.90 2.44 -10.48
N LEU A 52 11.24 1.29 -9.88
CA LEU A 52 10.98 1.00 -8.46
C LEU A 52 11.63 2.02 -7.53
N ASP A 53 12.74 2.64 -7.93
CA ASP A 53 13.45 3.69 -7.21
C ASP A 53 12.59 4.93 -6.92
N LYS A 54 11.56 5.16 -7.73
CA LYS A 54 10.60 6.27 -7.60
C LYS A 54 9.44 5.95 -6.65
N ALA A 55 9.27 4.68 -6.29
CA ALA A 55 8.18 4.26 -5.42
C ALA A 55 8.31 4.85 -4.01
N HIS A 56 7.19 5.31 -3.46
CA HIS A 56 7.06 5.76 -2.07
C HIS A 56 6.06 4.91 -1.30
N PHE A 57 5.03 4.40 -1.98
CA PHE A 57 4.03 3.51 -1.40
C PHE A 57 3.90 2.22 -2.19
N VAL A 58 3.31 1.22 -1.55
CA VAL A 58 2.92 -0.03 -2.18
C VAL A 58 1.52 -0.43 -1.72
N VAL A 59 0.71 -0.85 -2.68
CA VAL A 59 -0.64 -1.37 -2.48
C VAL A 59 -0.65 -2.86 -2.72
N TYR A 60 -1.22 -3.61 -1.78
CA TYR A 60 -1.26 -5.07 -1.80
C TYR A 60 -2.47 -5.59 -1.01
N SER A 61 -2.77 -6.88 -1.13
CA SER A 61 -3.83 -7.54 -0.37
C SER A 61 -3.29 -8.08 0.96
N LYS A 62 -3.82 -7.58 2.07
CA LYS A 62 -3.49 -8.10 3.41
C LYS A 62 -4.04 -9.50 3.71
N TYR A 63 -4.90 -10.04 2.83
CA TYR A 63 -5.59 -11.32 3.04
C TYR A 63 -4.89 -12.51 2.39
N ILE A 64 -3.90 -12.28 1.52
CA ILE A 64 -3.15 -13.36 0.87
C ILE A 64 -2.09 -13.89 1.84
N LYS A 65 -2.06 -15.21 2.02
CA LYS A 65 -1.07 -15.88 2.87
C LYS A 65 0.32 -15.76 2.26
N LYS A 66 1.35 -15.61 3.10
CA LYS A 66 2.76 -15.53 2.69
C LYS A 66 3.20 -16.63 1.69
N SER A 67 2.67 -17.85 1.82
CA SER A 67 2.96 -18.96 0.91
C SER A 67 2.48 -18.74 -0.53
N ASP A 68 1.46 -17.90 -0.70
CA ASP A 68 0.77 -17.66 -1.96
C ASP A 68 1.12 -16.29 -2.56
N HIS A 69 1.97 -15.52 -1.89
CA HIS A 69 2.42 -14.19 -2.32
C HIS A 69 3.07 -14.19 -3.70
N ARG A 70 3.65 -15.32 -4.11
CA ARG A 70 4.20 -15.49 -5.47
C ARG A 70 3.17 -15.31 -6.60
N TYR A 71 1.87 -15.35 -6.28
CA TYR A 71 0.79 -15.15 -7.24
C TYR A 71 0.15 -13.77 -7.12
N GLU A 72 0.59 -12.97 -6.16
CA GLU A 72 0.12 -11.62 -5.93
C GLU A 72 0.87 -10.62 -6.81
N LYS A 73 0.19 -9.54 -7.15
CA LYS A 73 0.78 -8.35 -7.75
C LYS A 73 0.75 -7.21 -6.75
N PHE A 74 1.87 -6.52 -6.64
CA PHE A 74 2.03 -5.33 -5.83
C PHE A 74 2.06 -4.12 -6.74
N ILE A 75 1.27 -3.11 -6.40
CA ILE A 75 1.18 -1.86 -7.15
C ILE A 75 2.03 -0.84 -6.41
N PHE A 76 3.11 -0.39 -7.03
CA PHE A 76 3.98 0.63 -6.45
C PHE A 76 3.56 2.00 -6.93
N LEU A 77 3.46 2.93 -5.98
CA LEU A 77 3.01 4.30 -6.22
C LEU A 77 4.11 5.29 -5.86
N ASP A 78 4.14 6.44 -6.53
CA ASP A 78 4.99 7.56 -6.15
C ASP A 78 4.43 8.34 -4.95
N GLU A 79 5.03 9.49 -4.62
CA GLU A 79 4.62 10.31 -3.48
C GLU A 79 3.25 10.97 -3.63
N HIS A 80 2.70 11.04 -4.86
CA HIS A 80 1.40 11.65 -5.15
C HIS A 80 0.29 10.62 -5.43
N GLY A 81 0.63 9.33 -5.44
CA GLY A 81 -0.31 8.24 -5.69
C GLY A 81 -0.36 7.78 -7.15
N HIS A 82 0.53 8.26 -8.00
CA HIS A 82 0.66 7.79 -9.37
C HIS A 82 1.27 6.39 -9.41
N GLU A 83 0.75 5.52 -10.27
CA GLU A 83 1.30 4.17 -10.44
C GLU A 83 2.65 4.23 -11.16
N VAL A 84 3.69 3.73 -10.49
CA VAL A 84 5.07 3.73 -11.00
C VAL A 84 5.38 2.41 -11.69
N CYS A 85 5.08 1.30 -11.01
CA CYS A 85 5.27 -0.04 -11.58
C CYS A 85 4.41 -1.08 -10.84
N ASN A 86 4.26 -2.24 -11.47
CA ASN A 86 3.65 -3.42 -10.86
C ASN A 86 4.68 -4.54 -10.79
N VAL A 87 4.75 -5.21 -9.65
CA VAL A 87 5.71 -6.28 -9.41
C VAL A 87 4.98 -7.52 -8.95
N SER A 88 5.27 -8.66 -9.57
CA SER A 88 4.79 -9.97 -9.12
C SER A 88 5.57 -10.45 -7.90
N GLY A 89 4.92 -11.15 -6.97
CA GLY A 89 5.63 -11.83 -5.89
C GLY A 89 6.62 -12.92 -6.33
N GLN A 90 6.61 -13.31 -7.61
CA GLN A 90 7.68 -14.13 -8.20
C GLN A 90 8.97 -13.35 -8.45
N GLU A 91 8.86 -12.04 -8.69
CA GLU A 91 9.98 -11.16 -9.02
C GLU A 91 10.62 -10.60 -7.74
N MET A 92 9.83 -10.38 -6.70
CA MET A 92 10.29 -9.78 -5.45
C MET A 92 9.43 -10.18 -4.25
N GLU A 93 10.07 -10.37 -3.10
CA GLU A 93 9.37 -10.54 -1.82
C GLU A 93 8.96 -9.17 -1.23
N LEU A 94 7.66 -8.96 -1.04
CA LEU A 94 7.14 -7.73 -0.43
C LEU A 94 7.51 -7.58 1.06
N TYR A 95 7.48 -8.67 1.83
CA TYR A 95 7.74 -8.58 3.26
C TYR A 95 9.24 -8.33 3.54
N GLY A 96 9.50 -7.23 4.25
CA GLY A 96 10.85 -6.73 4.56
C GLY A 96 11.23 -5.45 3.81
N LEU A 97 10.36 -4.96 2.92
CA LEU A 97 10.48 -3.65 2.26
C LEU A 97 9.29 -2.73 2.56
N LEU A 98 8.47 -3.13 3.53
CA LEU A 98 7.34 -2.37 4.03
C LEU A 98 7.74 -1.54 5.26
N GLY A 99 7.33 -0.28 5.26
CA GLY A 99 7.45 0.66 6.35
C GLY A 99 6.09 1.25 6.74
N PRO A 100 6.01 1.94 7.89
CA PRO A 100 4.77 2.59 8.34
C PRO A 100 4.40 3.77 7.43
N CYS A 101 3.11 3.87 7.07
CA CYS A 101 2.54 5.10 6.49
C CYS A 101 2.31 6.14 7.59
N MET A 102 3.29 7.02 7.79
CA MET A 102 3.23 8.04 8.85
C MET A 102 2.34 9.24 8.49
N ASN A 103 2.02 9.41 7.21
CA ASN A 103 1.28 10.52 6.64
C ASN A 103 -0.21 10.23 6.42
N LEU A 104 -0.66 8.97 6.54
CA LEU A 104 -2.07 8.62 6.41
C LEU A 104 -2.76 8.54 7.77
N GLU A 105 -3.77 9.38 7.95
CA GLU A 105 -4.53 9.49 9.19
C GLU A 105 -5.79 8.63 9.11
N LEU A 106 -6.00 7.77 10.11
CA LEU A 106 -7.26 7.03 10.22
C LEU A 106 -8.43 7.99 10.48
N SER A 107 -9.60 7.72 9.89
CA SER A 107 -10.80 8.49 10.20
C SER A 107 -11.29 8.20 11.62
N LYS A 108 -11.95 9.19 12.23
CA LYS A 108 -12.50 9.05 13.58
C LYS A 108 -13.54 7.94 13.63
N GLU A 109 -14.42 7.91 12.64
CA GLU A 109 -15.47 6.92 12.50
C GLU A 109 -14.89 5.50 12.39
N TYR A 110 -13.77 5.35 11.69
CA TYR A 110 -13.07 4.07 11.59
C TYR A 110 -12.43 3.65 12.91
N GLN A 111 -11.78 4.58 13.62
CA GLN A 111 -11.18 4.32 14.92
C GLN A 111 -12.24 3.92 15.97
N GLU A 112 -13.40 4.59 15.96
CA GLU A 112 -14.53 4.27 16.83
C GLU A 112 -15.07 2.87 16.50
N ALA A 113 -15.32 2.57 15.22
CA ALA A 113 -15.79 1.26 14.80
C ALA A 113 -14.83 0.12 15.19
N ALA A 114 -13.51 0.33 15.05
CA ALA A 114 -12.50 -0.64 15.46
C ALA A 114 -12.44 -0.84 16.98
N SER A 115 -12.67 0.22 17.76
CA SER A 115 -12.67 0.18 19.23
C SER A 115 -13.91 -0.53 19.80
N HIS A 116 -15.02 -0.56 19.06
CA HIS A 116 -16.22 -1.30 19.45
C HIS A 116 -16.18 -2.80 19.11
N LEU A 117 -15.18 -3.24 18.33
CA LEU A 117 -14.97 -4.64 17.93
C LEU A 117 -13.84 -5.34 18.73
N ALA A 118 -13.13 -4.60 19.59
CA ALA A 118 -12.05 -5.09 20.46
C ALA A 118 -12.58 -5.43 21.86
#